data_AF-A0A4Q9VID6-F1
#
_entry.id   AF-A0A4Q9VID6-F1
#
_cell.length_a   1.000
_cell.length_b   1.000
_cell.length_c   1.000
_cell.angle_alpha   90.00
_cell.angle_beta   90.00
_cell.angle_gamma   90.00
#
_symmetry.space_group_name_H-M   'P 1'
#
loop_
_entity.id
_entity.type
_entity.pdbx_description
1 polymer ?
#
loop_
_entity_poly.entity_id
_entity_poly.type
_entity_poly.pdbx_seq_one_letter_code
_entity_poly.pdbx_strand_id
1 'polypeptide(L)'
;MRQSKTTRVDESQTFAPVRLDPFSLPQRFRYDTGIDPRDGRPLGAAVVFLEAHVAHVCRYLPSGLPIDLQLPMTAFEGVAVRILPDRVGAHGETIPDGRVVIELLHRDPQLSLPLSVADDLDDVAADWKAWSRALALPMLLVESDGSWRAIETRLGAVTVGAPRPRRRRSVLAGRRPRFLTRRKVGVPPREPVVFDGYEIFGRD
;
A
#
# COMPACT_ATOMS: atom_id res chain seq x y z
N MET A 1 0.21 47.37 -0.79
CA MET A 1 -0.79 46.66 0.05
C MET A 1 -1.09 45.33 -0.62
N ARG A 2 -0.53 44.23 -0.12
CA ARG A 2 -0.64 42.89 -0.75
C ARG A 2 -1.99 42.29 -0.37
N GLN A 3 -2.84 42.02 -1.35
CA GLN A 3 -4.07 41.25 -1.14
C GLN A 3 -3.72 39.75 -1.18
N SER A 4 -3.93 39.08 -0.05
CA SER A 4 -3.81 37.62 0.08
C SER A 4 -5.10 37.00 -0.45
N LYS A 5 -5.00 36.28 -1.57
CA LYS A 5 -6.11 35.54 -2.19
C LYS A 5 -6.33 34.26 -1.38
N THR A 6 -7.30 34.27 -0.48
CA THR A 6 -7.78 33.11 0.27
C THR A 6 -8.30 32.04 -0.72
N THR A 7 -7.62 30.91 -0.79
CA THR A 7 -8.05 29.74 -1.56
C THR A 7 -9.28 29.14 -0.89
N ARG A 8 -10.45 29.31 -1.51
CA ARG A 8 -11.71 28.68 -1.10
C ARG A 8 -11.61 27.20 -1.49
N VAL A 9 -11.50 26.33 -0.48
CA VAL A 9 -11.64 24.88 -0.66
C VAL A 9 -13.12 24.61 -0.87
N ASP A 10 -13.48 24.10 -2.05
CA ASP A 10 -14.88 23.96 -2.50
C ASP A 10 -15.56 22.75 -1.82
N GLU A 11 -16.64 23.03 -1.08
CA GLU A 11 -17.36 22.11 -0.18
C GLU A 11 -18.44 21.26 -0.86
N SER A 12 -18.56 21.28 -2.20
CA SER A 12 -19.67 20.60 -2.89
C SER A 12 -19.27 19.30 -3.58
N GLN A 13 -19.13 18.22 -2.82
CA GLN A 13 -19.21 16.85 -3.35
C GLN A 13 -20.06 15.98 -2.42
N THR A 14 -21.38 16.13 -2.52
CA THR A 14 -22.33 15.23 -1.84
C THR A 14 -22.96 14.30 -2.88
N PHE A 15 -22.34 13.14 -3.06
CA PHE A 15 -23.02 11.93 -3.52
C PHE A 15 -22.93 10.89 -2.40
N ALA A 16 -23.83 9.90 -2.41
CA ALA A 16 -23.96 8.89 -1.36
C ALA A 16 -22.58 8.31 -0.96
N PRO A 17 -22.28 8.19 0.34
CA PRO A 17 -20.97 7.73 0.79
C PRO A 17 -20.71 6.33 0.20
N VAL A 18 -19.67 6.23 -0.62
CA VAL A 18 -19.17 4.94 -1.11
C VAL A 18 -18.74 4.15 0.13
N ARG A 19 -19.31 2.96 0.35
CA ARG A 19 -18.93 2.03 1.41
C ARG A 19 -18.78 0.64 0.80
N LEU A 20 -17.58 0.35 0.31
CA LEU A 20 -17.25 -0.96 -0.26
C LEU A 20 -16.78 -1.92 0.83
N ASP A 21 -17.04 -3.21 0.64
CA ASP A 21 -16.59 -4.27 1.57
C ASP A 21 -15.26 -4.88 1.09
N PRO A 22 -14.15 -4.75 1.85
CA PRO A 22 -12.85 -5.32 1.48
C PRO A 22 -12.87 -6.82 1.14
N PHE A 23 -13.84 -7.58 1.67
CA PHE A 23 -13.90 -9.04 1.53
C PHE A 23 -14.81 -9.52 0.40
N SER A 24 -15.46 -8.60 -0.32
CA SER A 24 -16.45 -8.90 -1.35
C SER A 24 -15.99 -8.52 -2.77
N LEU A 25 -14.68 -8.49 -3.03
CA LEU A 25 -14.16 -8.29 -4.39
C LEU A 25 -14.55 -9.46 -5.33
N PRO A 26 -14.89 -9.19 -6.61
CA PRO A 26 -14.86 -7.89 -7.28
C PRO A 26 -16.09 -7.02 -6.99
N GLN A 27 -15.92 -5.70 -7.01
CA GLN A 27 -17.00 -4.74 -6.77
C GLN A 27 -17.10 -3.68 -7.86
N ARG A 28 -18.34 -3.26 -8.16
CA ARG A 28 -18.63 -2.20 -9.12
C ARG A 28 -19.31 -1.05 -8.43
N PHE A 29 -18.79 0.17 -8.61
CA PHE A 29 -19.37 1.36 -8.02
C PHE A 29 -19.23 2.57 -8.95
N ARG A 30 -19.88 3.67 -8.55
CA ARG A 30 -19.84 4.94 -9.25
C ARG A 30 -19.49 6.04 -8.26
N TYR A 31 -18.69 7.01 -8.69
CA TYR A 31 -18.34 8.17 -7.88
C TYR A 31 -18.14 9.41 -8.75
N ASP A 32 -18.22 10.60 -8.16
CA ASP A 32 -17.90 11.86 -8.83
C ASP A 32 -16.38 12.06 -8.82
N THR A 33 -15.82 12.34 -10.00
CA THR A 33 -14.37 12.57 -10.15
C THR A 33 -13.95 14.00 -9.75
N GLY A 34 -14.90 14.80 -9.27
CA GLY A 34 -14.68 16.14 -8.75
C GLY A 34 -14.61 17.19 -9.85
N ILE A 35 -13.81 18.23 -9.60
CA ILE A 35 -13.64 19.37 -10.49
C ILE A 35 -12.24 19.36 -11.11
N ASP A 36 -12.13 19.86 -12.34
CA ASP A 36 -10.84 20.07 -12.98
C ASP A 36 -10.11 21.24 -12.29
N PRO A 37 -8.90 21.03 -11.76
CA PRO A 37 -8.18 22.09 -11.04
C PRO A 37 -7.75 23.27 -11.94
N ARG A 38 -7.82 23.12 -13.27
CA ARG A 38 -7.40 24.14 -14.24
C ARG A 38 -8.49 25.16 -14.53
N ASP A 39 -9.73 24.71 -14.67
CA ASP A 39 -10.87 25.55 -15.08
C ASP A 39 -12.07 25.50 -14.12
N GLY A 40 -12.02 24.65 -13.09
CA GLY A 40 -13.05 24.52 -12.05
C GLY A 40 -14.32 23.81 -12.52
N ARG A 41 -14.34 23.21 -13.72
CA ARG A 41 -15.53 22.53 -14.23
C ARG A 41 -15.64 21.11 -13.67
N PRO A 42 -16.86 20.59 -13.49
CA PRO A 42 -17.04 19.19 -13.11
C PRO A 42 -16.43 18.25 -14.16
N LEU A 43 -15.65 17.27 -13.69
CA LEU A 43 -15.11 16.20 -14.52
C LEU A 43 -16.14 15.10 -14.79
N GLY A 44 -17.21 15.07 -14.01
CA GLY A 44 -18.31 14.12 -14.14
C GLY A 44 -18.08 12.82 -13.35
N ALA A 45 -18.95 11.85 -13.55
CA ALA A 45 -18.91 10.59 -12.82
C ALA A 45 -18.06 9.53 -13.54
N ALA A 46 -17.36 8.70 -12.76
CA ALA A 46 -16.70 7.49 -13.24
C ALA A 46 -17.45 6.24 -12.76
N VAL A 47 -17.43 5.18 -13.59
CA VAL A 47 -17.76 3.82 -13.19
C VAL A 47 -16.46 3.09 -12.92
N VAL A 48 -16.37 2.43 -11.78
CA VAL A 48 -15.20 1.66 -11.39
C VAL A 48 -15.60 0.20 -11.23
N PHE A 49 -14.80 -0.70 -11.79
CA PHE A 49 -14.79 -2.12 -11.46
C PHE A 49 -13.47 -2.41 -10.75
N LEU A 50 -13.56 -2.68 -9.45
CA LEU A 50 -12.41 -2.94 -8.60
C LEU A 50 -12.28 -4.45 -8.40
N GLU A 51 -11.14 -4.98 -8.83
CA GLU A 51 -10.69 -6.33 -8.58
C GLU A 51 -9.47 -6.32 -7.64
N ALA A 52 -9.02 -7.49 -7.19
CA ALA A 52 -7.87 -7.59 -6.27
C ALA A 52 -6.55 -7.08 -6.86
N HIS A 53 -6.42 -7.04 -8.19
CA HIS A 53 -5.15 -6.72 -8.87
C HIS A 53 -5.25 -5.59 -9.90
N VAL A 54 -6.47 -5.18 -10.26
CA VAL A 54 -6.71 -4.15 -11.27
C VAL A 54 -7.98 -3.36 -10.93
N ALA A 55 -7.95 -2.06 -11.23
CA ALA A 55 -9.13 -1.20 -11.24
C ALA A 55 -9.41 -0.77 -12.68
N HIS A 56 -10.60 -1.07 -13.18
CA HIS A 56 -11.08 -0.58 -14.47
C HIS A 56 -11.93 0.66 -14.25
N VAL A 57 -11.53 1.78 -14.83
CA VAL A 57 -12.18 3.08 -14.65
C VAL A 57 -12.71 3.55 -16.00
N CYS A 58 -14.03 3.59 -16.14
CA CYS A 58 -14.69 4.09 -17.32
C CYS A 58 -15.34 5.45 -17.02
N ARG A 59 -15.00 6.50 -17.78
CA ARG A 59 -15.59 7.83 -17.63
C ARG A 59 -15.64 8.59 -18.94
N TYR A 60 -16.37 9.71 -18.97
CA TYR A 60 -16.29 10.67 -20.05
C TYR A 60 -15.41 11.85 -19.62
N LEU A 61 -14.59 12.36 -20.52
CA LEU A 61 -13.91 13.64 -20.33
C LEU A 61 -14.91 14.81 -20.40
N PRO A 62 -14.56 16.00 -19.89
CA PRO A 62 -15.34 17.22 -20.11
C PRO A 62 -15.61 17.54 -21.58
N SER A 63 -14.76 17.06 -22.50
CA SER A 63 -14.95 17.17 -23.95
C SER A 63 -16.02 16.24 -24.53
N GLY A 64 -16.57 15.31 -23.74
CA GLY A 64 -17.51 14.28 -24.18
C GLY A 64 -16.85 13.02 -24.76
N LEU A 65 -15.51 12.91 -24.73
CA LEU A 65 -14.81 11.70 -25.16
C LEU A 65 -14.86 10.60 -24.09
N PRO A 66 -15.28 9.37 -24.42
CA PRO A 66 -15.20 8.25 -23.50
C PRO A 66 -13.75 7.81 -23.31
N ILE A 67 -13.39 7.49 -22.07
CA ILE A 67 -12.11 6.92 -21.67
C ILE A 67 -12.37 5.67 -20.83
N ASP A 68 -11.55 4.65 -21.09
CA ASP A 68 -11.45 3.42 -20.31
C ASP A 68 -9.99 3.23 -19.89
N LEU A 69 -9.75 3.14 -18.57
CA LEU A 69 -8.43 2.98 -17.98
C LEU A 69 -8.37 1.68 -17.20
N GLN A 70 -7.38 0.85 -17.50
CA GLN A 70 -7.02 -0.31 -16.68
C GLN A 70 -5.80 0.05 -15.83
N LEU A 71 -6.03 0.27 -14.54
CA LEU A 71 -5.01 0.65 -13.57
C LEU A 71 -4.62 -0.59 -12.76
N PRO A 72 -3.42 -1.17 -12.95
CA PRO A 72 -2.96 -2.24 -12.07
C PRO A 72 -2.82 -1.71 -10.63
N MET A 73 -2.93 -2.55 -9.61
CA MET A 73 -2.75 -2.12 -8.22
C MET A 73 -1.41 -1.40 -8.00
N THR A 74 -0.36 -1.77 -8.74
CA THR A 74 0.95 -1.12 -8.70
C THR A 74 0.98 0.32 -9.22
N ALA A 75 -0.07 0.80 -9.89
CA ALA A 75 -0.21 2.21 -10.28
C ALA A 75 -0.57 3.10 -9.08
N PHE A 76 -1.15 2.52 -8.03
CA PHE A 76 -1.49 3.22 -6.80
C PHE A 76 -0.31 3.24 -5.84
N GLU A 77 -0.13 4.37 -5.18
CA GLU A 77 0.88 4.55 -4.13
C GLU A 77 0.50 3.74 -2.88
N GLY A 78 -0.80 3.56 -2.61
CA GLY A 78 -1.29 2.75 -1.50
C GLY A 78 -2.77 2.92 -1.18
N VAL A 79 -3.22 2.25 -0.12
CA VAL A 79 -4.52 2.54 0.51
C VAL A 79 -4.29 3.66 1.51
N ALA A 80 -4.88 4.81 1.24
CA ALA A 80 -4.68 6.01 2.02
C ALA A 80 -5.90 6.35 2.88
N VAL A 81 -5.62 6.98 4.01
CA VAL A 81 -6.60 7.55 4.92
C VAL A 81 -6.45 9.07 4.95
N ARG A 82 -7.57 9.78 4.82
CA ARG A 82 -7.68 11.23 4.94
C ARG A 82 -8.74 11.59 5.98
N ILE A 83 -8.37 12.43 6.94
CA ILE A 83 -9.32 13.01 7.90
C ILE A 83 -9.94 14.25 7.26
N LEU A 84 -11.28 14.31 7.23
CA LEU A 84 -11.99 15.49 6.78
C LEU A 84 -12.10 16.50 7.93
N PRO A 85 -11.98 17.81 7.62
CA PRO A 85 -12.19 18.84 8.63
C PRO A 85 -13.65 18.82 9.12
N ASP A 86 -13.82 19.30 10.35
CA ASP A 86 -15.13 19.51 10.95
C ASP A 86 -15.99 20.41 10.08
N ARG A 87 -17.27 20.07 9.93
CA ARG A 87 -18.21 20.89 9.17
C ARG A 87 -18.74 22.01 10.04
N VAL A 88 -19.00 23.15 9.41
CA VAL A 88 -19.77 24.23 10.05
C VAL A 88 -21.23 24.04 9.68
N GLY A 89 -22.08 23.83 10.69
CA GLY A 89 -23.52 23.76 10.55
C GLY A 89 -24.12 25.07 10.06
N ALA A 90 -25.37 25.02 9.61
CA ALA A 90 -26.06 26.16 9.02
C ALA A 90 -26.16 27.38 9.96
N HIS A 91 -26.03 27.18 11.27
CA HIS A 91 -26.09 28.26 12.28
C HIS A 91 -24.72 28.58 12.90
N GLY A 92 -23.62 28.16 12.25
CA GLY A 92 -22.27 28.47 12.70
C GLY A 92 -21.73 27.54 13.79
N GLU A 93 -22.47 26.49 14.17
CA GLU A 93 -21.99 25.44 15.05
C GLU A 93 -20.92 24.59 14.35
N THR A 94 -19.75 24.43 14.97
CA THR A 94 -18.79 23.41 14.52
C THR A 94 -19.32 22.04 14.89
N ILE A 95 -19.69 21.24 13.90
CA ILE A 95 -20.08 19.85 14.06
C ILE A 95 -18.80 19.04 13.88
N PRO A 96 -18.25 18.44 14.98
CA PRO A 96 -17.09 17.57 14.87
C PRO A 96 -17.52 16.36 14.05
N ASP A 97 -17.13 16.37 12.77
CA ASP A 97 -17.61 15.37 11.84
C ASP A 97 -16.75 14.12 11.91
N GLY A 98 -15.48 14.27 12.30
CA GLY A 98 -14.55 13.15 12.52
C GLY A 98 -14.38 12.21 11.32
N ARG A 99 -14.96 12.56 10.16
CA ARG A 99 -15.13 11.65 9.05
C ARG A 99 -13.80 11.33 8.44
N VAL A 100 -13.62 10.05 8.15
CA VAL A 100 -12.41 9.56 7.54
C VAL A 100 -12.75 8.93 6.20
N VAL A 101 -12.00 9.33 5.18
CA VAL A 101 -12.08 8.74 3.85
C VAL A 101 -10.93 7.75 3.68
N ILE A 102 -11.27 6.55 3.25
CA ILE A 102 -10.33 5.54 2.77
C ILE A 102 -10.37 5.58 1.24
N GLU A 103 -9.21 5.77 0.61
CA GLU A 103 -9.08 5.85 -0.85
C GLU A 103 -7.89 5.03 -1.35
N LEU A 104 -7.97 4.57 -2.60
CA LEU A 104 -6.79 4.18 -3.36
C LEU A 104 -6.10 5.43 -3.86
N LEU A 105 -4.93 5.71 -3.30
CA LEU A 105 -4.17 6.90 -3.62
C LEU A 105 -3.36 6.67 -4.89
N HIS A 106 -3.63 7.46 -5.91
CA HIS A 106 -2.79 7.55 -7.10
C HIS A 106 -1.98 8.86 -7.06
N ARG A 107 -0.80 8.87 -7.69
CA ARG A 107 0.04 10.08 -7.76
C ARG A 107 -0.65 11.24 -8.49
N ASP A 108 -1.42 10.91 -9.51
CA ASP A 108 -2.40 11.81 -10.14
C ASP A 108 -3.70 11.78 -9.32
N PRO A 109 -4.10 12.88 -8.65
CA PRO A 109 -5.31 12.94 -7.84
C PRO A 109 -6.60 12.62 -8.61
N GLN A 110 -6.65 12.85 -9.93
CA GLN A 110 -7.83 12.55 -10.74
C GLN A 110 -8.05 11.05 -10.98
N LEU A 111 -7.10 10.22 -10.58
CA LEU A 111 -7.15 8.75 -10.68
C LEU A 111 -7.25 8.06 -9.31
N SER A 112 -7.25 8.82 -8.22
CA SER A 112 -7.53 8.27 -6.89
C SER A 112 -8.98 7.81 -6.81
N LEU A 113 -9.21 6.67 -6.14
CA LEU A 113 -10.52 6.02 -6.10
C LEU A 113 -11.03 5.92 -4.66
N PRO A 114 -12.23 6.43 -4.33
CA PRO A 114 -12.78 6.28 -2.98
C PRO A 114 -13.19 4.83 -2.73
N LEU A 115 -12.88 4.31 -1.54
CA LEU A 115 -13.27 2.96 -1.10
C LEU A 115 -14.33 2.99 -0.01
N SER A 116 -14.18 3.88 0.97
CA SER A 116 -15.07 3.96 2.12
C SER A 116 -15.06 5.37 2.72
N VAL A 117 -16.22 5.83 3.18
CA VAL A 117 -16.33 6.92 4.16
C VAL A 117 -16.82 6.32 5.47
N ALA A 118 -16.21 6.71 6.58
CA ALA A 118 -16.66 6.30 7.90
C ALA A 118 -16.70 7.48 8.86
N ASP A 119 -17.62 7.38 9.82
CA ASP A 119 -17.87 8.41 10.83
C ASP A 119 -17.19 8.09 12.18
N ASP A 120 -16.69 6.86 12.37
CA ASP A 120 -16.00 6.40 13.59
C ASP A 120 -14.57 5.92 13.26
N LEU A 121 -13.60 6.30 14.09
CA LEU A 121 -12.18 6.02 13.94
C LEU A 121 -11.82 4.55 14.16
N ASP A 122 -12.52 3.85 15.07
CA ASP A 122 -12.19 2.46 15.41
C ASP A 122 -12.52 1.50 14.24
N ASP A 123 -13.66 1.71 13.59
CA ASP A 123 -14.06 0.97 12.39
C ASP A 123 -13.14 1.27 11.19
N VAL A 124 -12.66 2.51 11.07
CA VAL A 124 -11.73 2.92 10.00
C VAL A 124 -10.42 2.16 10.07
N ALA A 125 -9.86 2.00 11.27
CA ALA A 125 -8.57 1.33 11.41
C ALA A 125 -8.64 -0.15 10.98
N ALA A 126 -9.78 -0.80 11.20
CA ALA A 126 -10.05 -2.15 10.76
C ALA A 126 -10.23 -2.23 9.24
N ASP A 127 -11.09 -1.37 8.67
CA ASP A 127 -11.36 -1.32 7.24
C ASP A 127 -10.11 -0.96 6.43
N TRP A 128 -9.32 -0.01 6.91
CA TRP A 128 -8.08 0.39 6.26
C TRP A 128 -7.07 -0.75 6.18
N LYS A 129 -6.87 -1.49 7.28
CA LYS A 129 -6.04 -2.70 7.31
C LYS A 129 -6.59 -3.79 6.41
N ALA A 130 -7.91 -3.96 6.37
CA ALA A 130 -8.56 -4.95 5.53
C ALA A 130 -8.33 -4.64 4.04
N TRP A 131 -8.53 -3.39 3.62
CA TRP A 131 -8.25 -2.94 2.26
C TRP A 131 -6.77 -3.08 1.87
N SER A 132 -5.86 -2.65 2.74
CA SER A 132 -4.41 -2.80 2.51
C SER A 132 -4.02 -4.25 2.28
N ARG A 133 -4.61 -5.20 3.02
CA ARG A 133 -4.37 -6.64 2.84
C ARG A 133 -5.04 -7.18 1.59
N ALA A 134 -6.30 -6.84 1.34
CA ALA A 134 -7.08 -7.33 0.21
C ALA A 134 -6.44 -6.95 -1.14
N LEU A 135 -5.88 -5.73 -1.22
CA LEU A 135 -5.27 -5.18 -2.42
C LEU A 135 -3.74 -5.30 -2.43
N ALA A 136 -3.14 -5.86 -1.37
CA ALA A 136 -1.70 -5.99 -1.18
C ALA A 136 -0.91 -4.66 -1.29
N LEU A 137 -1.51 -3.56 -0.81
CA LEU A 137 -0.98 -2.19 -0.91
C LEU A 137 -0.54 -1.63 0.45
N PRO A 138 0.39 -0.65 0.50
CA PRO A 138 0.77 0.02 1.73
C PRO A 138 -0.35 0.87 2.33
N MET A 139 -0.35 0.95 3.65
CA MET A 139 -1.18 1.89 4.40
C MET A 139 -0.50 3.26 4.43
N LEU A 140 -1.17 4.27 3.87
CA LEU A 140 -0.71 5.66 3.81
C LEU A 140 -1.62 6.61 4.61
N LEU A 141 -1.03 7.57 5.31
CA LEU A 141 -1.78 8.69 5.88
C LEU A 141 -1.60 9.91 4.98
N VAL A 142 -2.69 10.56 4.59
CA VAL A 142 -2.64 11.85 3.89
C VAL A 142 -2.78 12.98 4.89
N GLU A 143 -1.81 13.89 4.87
CA GLU A 143 -1.76 15.06 5.72
C GLU A 143 -2.60 16.21 5.11
N SER A 144 -2.84 17.27 5.88
CA SER A 144 -3.69 18.40 5.45
C SER A 144 -3.15 19.18 4.24
N ASP A 145 -1.85 19.08 3.96
CA ASP A 145 -1.19 19.70 2.81
C ASP A 145 -1.28 18.83 1.53
N GLY A 146 -1.90 17.65 1.62
CA GLY A 146 -2.02 16.70 0.52
C GLY A 146 -0.81 15.79 0.33
N SER A 147 0.26 15.97 1.12
CA SER A 147 1.36 15.01 1.17
C SER A 147 0.92 13.72 1.86
N TRP A 148 1.60 12.61 1.56
CA TRP A 148 1.30 11.33 2.18
C TRP A 148 2.56 10.66 2.73
N ARG A 149 2.38 9.90 3.80
CA ARG A 149 3.45 9.09 4.40
C ARG A 149 2.98 7.69 4.71
N ALA A 150 3.87 6.72 4.60
CA ALA A 150 3.60 5.36 5.02
C ALA A 150 3.54 5.26 6.55
N ILE A 151 2.54 4.55 7.08
CA ILE A 151 2.49 4.21 8.51
C ILE A 151 3.39 3.01 8.82
N GLU A 152 3.59 2.13 7.84
CA GLU A 152 4.44 0.95 8.00
C GLU A 152 5.84 1.19 7.41
N THR A 153 6.87 0.74 8.13
CA THR A 153 8.22 0.61 7.56
C THR A 153 8.23 -0.52 6.52
N ARG A 154 8.66 -0.26 5.28
CA ARG A 154 8.74 -1.26 4.21
C ARG A 154 10.14 -1.36 3.60
N LEU A 155 10.47 -2.56 3.12
CA LEU A 155 11.62 -2.85 2.25
C LEU A 155 11.08 -3.38 0.92
N GLY A 156 10.93 -2.50 -0.06
CA GLY A 156 10.23 -2.81 -1.32
C GLY A 156 8.77 -3.20 -1.05
N ALA A 157 8.33 -4.34 -1.60
CA ALA A 157 6.98 -4.87 -1.40
C ALA A 157 6.76 -5.56 -0.02
N VAL A 158 7.79 -5.64 0.83
CA VAL A 158 7.72 -6.35 2.12
C VAL A 158 7.52 -5.36 3.26
N THR A 159 6.43 -5.54 4.03
CA THR A 159 6.25 -4.84 5.30
C THR A 159 7.26 -5.33 6.33
N VAL A 160 8.07 -4.41 6.85
CA VAL A 160 9.05 -4.68 7.90
C VAL A 160 8.38 -4.51 9.25
N GLY A 161 8.06 -5.64 9.89
CA GLY A 161 7.67 -5.63 11.28
C GLY A 161 8.85 -5.43 12.22
N ALA A 162 8.57 -5.12 13.49
CA ALA A 162 9.59 -5.12 14.53
C ALA A 162 10.34 -6.47 14.55
N PRO A 163 11.69 -6.48 14.68
CA PRO A 163 12.46 -7.71 14.76
C PRO A 163 11.92 -8.61 15.87
N ARG A 164 11.25 -9.71 15.50
CA ARG A 164 10.81 -10.70 16.47
C ARG A 164 11.98 -11.61 16.80
N PRO A 165 12.27 -11.87 18.09
CA PRO A 165 13.30 -12.82 18.44
C PRO A 165 12.94 -14.16 17.79
N ARG A 166 13.83 -14.69 16.95
CA ARG A 166 13.70 -16.04 16.40
C ARG A 166 13.39 -16.97 17.56
N ARG A 167 12.30 -17.75 17.48
CA ARG A 167 11.78 -18.61 18.56
C ARG A 167 12.93 -19.36 19.24
N ARG A 168 13.50 -18.78 20.31
CA ARG A 168 14.64 -19.35 21.04
C ARG A 168 14.08 -20.38 21.99
N ARG A 169 13.77 -21.55 21.44
CA ARG A 169 13.68 -22.80 22.19
C ARG A 169 14.27 -23.91 21.34
N SER A 170 15.59 -23.94 21.29
CA SER A 170 16.26 -25.21 21.31
C SER A 170 17.03 -25.24 22.62
N VAL A 171 16.57 -26.03 23.58
CA VAL A 171 17.34 -26.43 24.77
C VAL A 171 18.69 -27.08 24.35
N LEU A 172 18.82 -27.40 23.06
CA LEU A 172 19.98 -28.00 22.41
C LEU A 172 20.83 -26.97 21.64
N ALA A 173 20.57 -25.65 21.73
CA ALA A 173 21.34 -24.63 21.00
C ALA A 173 22.83 -24.59 21.38
N GLY A 174 23.18 -25.05 22.59
CA GLY A 174 24.56 -25.26 23.03
C GLY A 174 25.13 -26.65 22.73
N ARG A 175 24.31 -27.58 22.18
CA ARG A 175 24.77 -28.92 21.82
C ARG A 175 25.26 -28.94 20.38
N ARG A 176 26.39 -29.61 20.16
CA ARG A 176 26.90 -29.87 18.82
C ARG A 176 25.92 -30.81 18.06
N PRO A 177 25.41 -30.42 16.88
CA PRO A 177 24.55 -31.26 16.06
C PRO A 177 25.21 -32.61 15.74
N ARG A 178 24.43 -33.71 15.79
CA ARG A 178 24.93 -35.09 15.68
C ARG A 178 25.71 -35.37 14.40
N PHE A 179 25.40 -34.67 13.30
CA PHE A 179 26.12 -34.80 12.03
C PHE A 179 27.56 -34.23 12.10
N LEU A 180 27.79 -33.19 12.91
CA LEU A 180 29.13 -32.62 13.16
C LEU A 180 29.93 -33.42 14.19
N THR A 181 29.29 -34.33 14.93
CA THR A 181 29.96 -35.22 15.89
C THR A 181 30.66 -36.39 15.20
N ARG A 182 30.33 -36.68 13.93
CA ARG A 182 30.91 -37.80 13.19
C ARG A 182 32.22 -37.40 12.53
N ARG A 183 33.27 -37.13 13.33
CA ARG A 183 34.63 -37.20 12.80
C ARG A 183 34.95 -38.66 12.48
N LYS A 184 34.84 -39.05 11.20
CA LYS A 184 35.50 -40.26 10.70
C LYS A 184 36.98 -39.90 10.59
N VAL A 185 37.83 -40.56 11.36
CA VAL A 185 39.26 -40.58 11.08
C VAL A 185 39.45 -41.25 9.72
N GLY A 186 40.32 -40.68 8.87
CA GLY A 186 40.71 -41.35 7.64
C GLY A 186 41.31 -42.71 7.98
N VAL A 187 40.88 -43.76 7.29
CA VAL A 187 41.51 -45.08 7.41
C VAL A 187 42.68 -45.07 6.43
N PRO A 188 43.94 -45.10 6.89
CA PRO A 188 45.06 -45.25 5.95
C PRO A 188 44.92 -46.61 5.24
N PRO A 189 45.29 -46.70 3.96
CA PRO A 189 45.34 -47.99 3.28
C PRO A 189 46.29 -48.93 4.03
N ARG A 190 45.95 -50.23 4.02
CA ARG A 190 46.73 -51.28 4.70
C ARG A 190 48.19 -51.33 4.23
N GLU A 191 48.39 -50.98 2.97
CA GLU A 191 49.70 -50.85 2.35
C GLU A 191 49.94 -49.38 2.01
N PRO A 192 51.11 -48.83 2.34
CA PRO A 192 51.48 -47.49 1.91
C PRO A 192 51.56 -47.47 0.38
N VAL A 193 50.83 -46.56 -0.25
CA VAL A 193 51.03 -46.28 -1.67
C VAL A 193 52.31 -45.47 -1.77
N VAL A 194 53.39 -46.14 -2.16
CA VAL A 194 54.68 -45.50 -2.46
C VAL A 194 54.59 -44.99 -3.90
N PHE A 195 54.53 -43.68 -4.06
CA PHE A 195 54.67 -43.05 -5.36
C PHE A 195 56.15 -42.79 -5.60
N ASP A 196 56.72 -43.48 -6.59
CA ASP A 196 58.04 -43.13 -7.14
C ASP A 196 57.84 -41.94 -8.08
N GLY A 197 58.37 -40.79 -7.70
CA GLY A 197 58.29 -39.55 -8.47
C GLY A 197 59.65 -39.24 -9.07
N TYR A 198 59.74 -39.26 -10.40
CA TYR A 198 60.88 -38.66 -11.09
C TYR A 198 60.63 -37.16 -11.23
N GLU A 199 61.57 -36.38 -10.70
CA GLU A 199 61.56 -34.92 -10.78
C GLU A 199 61.56 -34.48 -12.26
N ILE A 200 60.49 -33.82 -12.70
CA ILE A 200 60.28 -33.46 -14.11
C ILE A 200 61.04 -32.19 -14.52
N PHE A 201 61.61 -31.46 -13.54
CA PHE A 201 62.33 -30.21 -13.73
C PHE A 201 63.66 -30.23 -12.96
N GLY A 202 64.54 -31.14 -13.34
CA GLY A 202 65.88 -31.23 -12.75
C GLY A 202 66.90 -31.69 -13.78
N ARG A 203 67.28 -30.81 -14.72
CA ARG A 203 68.58 -30.82 -15.40
C ARG A 203 68.84 -29.49 -16.12
N ASP A 204 69.93 -28.87 -15.70
CA ASP A 204 70.69 -27.70 -16.20
C ASP A 204 69.99 -26.35 -16.34
#